data_AF-A0AAW2T3G8-F1
#
_entry.id   AF-A0AAW2T3G8-F1
#
_cell.length_a   1.000
_cell.length_b   1.000
_cell.length_c   1.000
_cell.angle_alpha   90.00
_cell.angle_beta   90.00
_cell.angle_gamma   90.00
#
_symmetry.space_group_name_H-M   'P 1'
#
loop_
_entity.id
_entity.type
_entity.pdbx_description
1 polymer ?
#
loop_
_entity_poly.entity_id
_entity_poly.type
_entity_poly.pdbx_seq_one_letter_code
_entity_poly.pdbx_strand_id
1 'polypeptide(L)'
;MTVCELQWVSYLLQDLHVALPTPIPLYCDNQAAIQIVANPIFHERTKHIEIDCHLVRDKFKAGFVLPSHVPSKLQLADVFTKSLPVSVFRSLVSKLGLVAFPQVQLEGGLLKTEVPLAASCSHTSGFDLLITSV
;
A
#
# COMPACT_ATOMS: atom_id res chain seq x y z
N MET A 1 13.95 -6.46 -1.61
CA MET A 1 13.84 -5.09 -2.15
C MET A 1 12.93 -4.12 -1.38
N THR A 2 12.00 -4.52 -0.50
CA THR A 2 11.02 -3.56 0.09
C THR A 2 11.38 -2.98 1.46
N VAL A 3 12.24 -3.63 2.25
CA VAL A 3 12.46 -3.24 3.66
C VAL A 3 13.42 -2.07 3.84
N CYS A 4 14.46 -1.96 3.00
CA CYS A 4 15.34 -0.78 2.99
C CYS A 4 14.57 0.51 2.67
N GLU A 5 13.74 0.45 1.63
CA GLU A 5 12.90 1.56 1.20
C GLU A 5 11.90 1.93 2.29
N LEU A 6 11.26 0.93 2.91
CA LEU A 6 10.35 1.16 4.03
C LEU A 6 11.05 1.83 5.24
N GLN A 7 12.28 1.39 5.55
CA GLN A 7 13.08 2.00 6.60
C GLN A 7 13.44 3.45 6.26
N TRP A 8 13.80 3.72 5.02
CA TRP A 8 14.11 5.08 4.56
C TRP A 8 12.88 5.99 4.64
N VAL A 9 11.71 5.53 4.17
CA VAL A 9 10.44 6.27 4.30
C VAL A 9 10.07 6.48 5.78
N SER A 10 10.34 5.50 6.64
CA SER A 10 10.11 5.66 8.07
C SER A 10 10.96 6.75 8.69
N TYR A 11 12.23 6.88 8.29
CA TYR A 11 13.09 7.96 8.75
C TYR A 11 12.64 9.32 8.22
N LEU A 12 12.27 9.38 6.95
CA LEU A 12 11.73 10.61 6.36
C LEU A 12 10.47 11.09 7.09
N LEU A 13 9.56 10.18 7.43
CA LEU A 13 8.34 10.53 8.15
C LEU A 13 8.62 10.97 9.59
N GLN A 14 9.62 10.37 10.25
CA GLN A 14 10.09 10.82 11.57
C GLN A 14 10.68 12.24 11.52
N ASP A 15 11.48 12.56 10.49
CA ASP A 15 12.02 13.92 10.29
C ASP A 15 10.90 14.94 10.06
N LEU A 16 9.81 14.52 9.41
CA LEU A 16 8.59 15.32 9.25
C LEU A 16 7.69 15.34 10.49
N HIS A 17 8.16 14.80 11.63
CA HIS A 17 7.42 14.73 12.89
C HIS A 17 6.11 13.94 12.81
N VAL A 18 6.02 12.99 11.86
CA VAL A 18 4.90 12.06 11.71
C VAL A 18 5.24 10.74 12.42
N ALA A 19 4.50 10.44 13.48
CA ALA A 19 4.63 9.18 14.19
C ALA A 19 4.09 8.01 13.34
N LEU A 20 4.90 6.99 13.15
CA LEU A 20 4.50 5.74 12.50
C LEU A 20 4.25 4.64 13.53
N PRO A 21 3.11 3.95 13.47
CA PRO A 21 2.87 2.80 14.34
C PRO A 21 3.77 1.64 13.91
N THR A 22 4.51 1.09 14.88
CA THR A 22 5.30 -0.15 14.73
C THR A 22 4.64 -1.29 15.50
N PRO A 23 4.63 -2.53 14.95
CA PRO A 23 5.23 -2.95 13.68
C PRO A 23 4.42 -2.52 12.45
N ILE A 24 5.12 -2.17 11.36
CA ILE A 24 4.47 -1.81 10.08
C ILE A 24 4.00 -3.09 9.38
N PRO A 25 2.69 -3.23 9.04
CA PRO A 25 2.19 -4.40 8.35
C PRO A 25 2.73 -4.46 6.91
N LEU A 26 3.36 -5.57 6.55
CA LEU A 26 3.92 -5.82 5.23
C LEU A 26 3.10 -6.90 4.53
N TYR A 27 2.28 -6.53 3.55
CA TYR A 27 1.36 -7.45 2.89
C TYR A 27 2.03 -8.20 1.74
N CYS A 28 2.06 -9.53 1.82
CA CYS A 28 2.59 -10.41 0.78
C CYS A 28 1.59 -11.51 0.41
N ASP A 29 1.56 -11.90 -0.86
CA ASP A 29 0.75 -13.03 -1.33
C ASP A 29 1.50 -14.35 -1.33
N ASN A 30 2.83 -14.30 -1.23
CA ASN A 30 3.66 -15.50 -1.12
C ASN A 30 3.76 -15.97 0.34
N GLN A 31 2.93 -16.94 0.70
CA GLN A 31 2.96 -17.55 2.02
C GLN A 31 4.31 -18.22 2.34
N ALA A 32 5.01 -18.77 1.34
CA ALA A 32 6.34 -19.34 1.56
C ALA A 32 7.36 -18.26 1.98
N ALA A 33 7.27 -17.06 1.41
CA ALA A 33 8.13 -15.94 1.82
C ALA A 33 7.88 -15.54 3.28
N ILE A 34 6.62 -15.51 3.72
CA ILE A 34 6.26 -15.25 5.13
C ILE A 34 6.83 -16.33 6.05
N GLN A 35 6.70 -17.60 5.68
CA GLN A 35 7.23 -18.72 6.46
C GLN A 35 8.76 -18.71 6.53
N ILE A 36 9.43 -18.35 5.44
CA ILE A 36 10.88 -18.17 5.42
C ILE A 36 11.28 -17.06 6.39
N VAL A 37 10.57 -15.93 6.44
CA VAL A 37 10.88 -14.85 7.40
C VAL A 37 10.70 -15.31 8.85
N ALA A 38 9.62 -16.05 9.12
CA ALA A 38 9.28 -16.53 10.47
C ALA A 38 10.21 -17.66 10.97
N ASN A 39 10.62 -18.59 10.10
CA ASN A 39 11.34 -19.80 10.49
C ASN A 39 12.73 -19.90 9.84
N PRO A 40 13.82 -19.84 10.62
CA PRO A 40 15.19 -19.87 10.10
C PRO A 40 15.69 -21.26 9.66
N ILE A 41 14.88 -22.32 9.77
CA ILE A 41 15.31 -23.71 9.52
C ILE A 41 15.13 -24.11 8.03
N PHE A 42 14.39 -23.36 7.23
CA PHE A 42 14.25 -23.60 5.78
C PHE A 42 15.45 -23.04 5.00
N HIS A 43 16.65 -23.60 5.15
CA HIS A 43 17.90 -23.09 4.52
C HIS A 43 18.66 -24.18 3.75
N GLU A 44 18.12 -24.73 2.66
CA GLU A 44 18.93 -25.66 1.85
C GLU A 44 18.98 -25.42 0.33
N ARG A 45 18.19 -24.53 -0.30
CA ARG A 45 18.23 -24.45 -1.79
C ARG A 45 18.21 -23.09 -2.50
N THR A 46 18.24 -21.93 -1.84
CA THR A 46 18.19 -20.64 -2.57
C THR A 46 19.23 -19.63 -2.11
N LYS A 47 20.50 -19.88 -2.51
CA LYS A 47 21.66 -19.01 -2.27
C LYS A 47 21.53 -17.57 -2.84
N HIS A 48 20.50 -17.30 -3.66
CA HIS A 48 20.27 -15.99 -4.29
C HIS A 48 19.21 -15.13 -3.56
N ILE A 49 18.55 -15.65 -2.52
CA ILE A 49 17.48 -14.95 -1.78
C ILE A 49 17.96 -14.52 -0.37
N GLU A 50 19.19 -14.89 0.02
CA GLU A 50 19.66 -14.76 1.40
C GLU A 50 19.72 -13.32 1.91
N ILE A 51 20.29 -12.37 1.16
CA ILE A 51 20.57 -11.02 1.70
C ILE A 51 19.28 -10.27 2.05
N ASP A 52 18.33 -10.19 1.12
CA ASP A 52 17.03 -9.54 1.35
C ASP A 52 16.25 -10.24 2.47
N CYS A 53 16.32 -11.57 2.51
CA CYS A 53 15.64 -12.38 3.52
C CYS A 53 16.21 -12.14 4.93
N HIS A 54 17.54 -12.07 5.07
CA HIS A 54 18.19 -11.77 6.34
C HIS A 54 17.77 -10.39 6.85
N LEU A 55 17.78 -9.37 5.99
CA LEU A 55 17.36 -8.03 6.38
C LEU A 55 15.89 -7.99 6.83
N VAL A 56 14.98 -8.59 6.05
CA VAL A 56 13.55 -8.65 6.40
C VAL A 56 13.36 -9.36 7.74
N ARG A 57 14.10 -10.46 7.95
CA ARG A 57 14.05 -11.22 9.20
C ARG A 57 14.58 -10.43 10.39
N ASP A 58 15.68 -9.72 10.22
CA ASP A 58 16.26 -8.89 11.29
C ASP A 58 15.29 -7.77 11.67
N LYS A 59 14.62 -7.15 10.69
CA LYS A 59 13.59 -6.14 10.95
C LYS A 59 12.31 -6.71 11.55
N PHE A 60 11.91 -7.92 11.15
CA PHE A 60 10.81 -8.64 11.78
C PHE A 60 11.11 -8.94 13.25
N LYS A 61 12.31 -9.47 13.55
CA LYS A 61 12.77 -9.74 14.92
C LYS A 61 12.91 -8.46 15.76
N ALA A 62 13.31 -7.36 15.14
CA ALA A 62 13.36 -6.05 15.79
C ALA A 62 11.97 -5.41 16.02
N GLY A 63 10.88 -6.04 15.58
CA GLY A 63 9.52 -5.50 15.70
C GLY A 63 9.24 -4.30 14.78
N PHE A 64 10.06 -4.09 13.75
CA PHE A 64 9.87 -2.98 12.80
C PHE A 64 8.80 -3.30 11.76
N VAL A 65 8.75 -4.55 11.28
CA VAL A 65 7.79 -5.02 10.28
C VAL A 65 7.04 -6.26 10.75
N LEU A 66 5.79 -6.41 10.31
CA LEU A 66 4.99 -7.60 10.52
C LEU A 66 4.47 -8.11 9.17
N PRO A 67 5.07 -9.17 8.59
CA PRO A 67 4.58 -9.78 7.37
C PRO A 67 3.17 -10.35 7.58
N SER A 68 2.25 -10.01 6.70
CA SER A 68 0.87 -10.50 6.71
C SER A 68 0.47 -11.03 5.35
N HIS A 69 -0.26 -12.14 5.33
CA HIS A 69 -0.68 -12.76 4.08
C HIS A 69 -1.90 -12.02 3.49
N VAL A 70 -1.82 -11.67 2.21
CA VAL A 70 -2.94 -11.16 1.42
C VAL A 70 -3.14 -12.07 0.20
N PRO A 71 -4.36 -12.54 -0.11
CA PRO A 71 -4.59 -13.30 -1.33
C PRO A 71 -4.15 -12.53 -2.57
N SER A 72 -3.54 -13.17 -3.57
CA SER A 72 -3.05 -12.49 -4.79
C SER A 72 -4.13 -11.67 -5.51
N LYS A 73 -5.40 -12.10 -5.45
CA LYS A 73 -6.56 -11.36 -6.02
C LYS A 73 -6.82 -10.00 -5.34
N LEU A 74 -6.23 -9.77 -4.17
CA LEU A 74 -6.37 -8.56 -3.35
C LEU A 74 -5.04 -7.82 -3.19
N GLN A 75 -3.97 -8.30 -3.81
CA GLN A 75 -2.66 -7.67 -3.73
C GLN A 75 -2.65 -6.41 -4.61
N LEU A 76 -2.86 -5.24 -4.00
CA LEU A 76 -2.88 -3.96 -4.71
C LEU A 76 -1.55 -3.63 -5.38
N ALA A 77 -0.43 -4.14 -4.85
CA ALA A 77 0.89 -3.96 -5.45
C ALA A 77 1.00 -4.54 -6.87
N ASP A 78 0.15 -5.50 -7.23
CA ASP A 78 0.14 -6.10 -8.57
C ASP A 78 -0.26 -5.10 -9.65
N VAL A 79 -1.01 -4.04 -9.30
CA VAL A 79 -1.36 -2.94 -10.22
C VAL A 79 -0.10 -2.23 -10.74
N PHE A 80 0.94 -2.13 -9.91
CA PHE A 80 2.17 -1.40 -10.24
C PHE A 80 3.27 -2.29 -10.80
N THR A 81 3.15 -3.62 -10.66
CA THR A 81 4.25 -4.55 -10.94
C THR A 81 3.92 -5.60 -12.01
N LYS A 82 2.65 -5.83 -12.32
CA LYS A 82 2.20 -6.88 -13.24
C LYS A 82 1.29 -6.33 -14.34
N SER A 83 1.38 -6.91 -15.52
CA SER A 83 0.39 -6.75 -16.59
C SER A 83 -0.83 -7.61 -16.27
N LEU A 84 -1.86 -7.01 -15.69
CA LEU A 84 -3.09 -7.71 -15.27
C LEU A 84 -4.20 -7.64 -16.34
N PRO A 85 -5.08 -8.65 -16.41
CA PRO A 85 -6.30 -8.55 -17.20
C PRO A 85 -7.14 -7.34 -16.78
N VAL A 86 -7.79 -6.69 -17.74
CA VAL A 86 -8.54 -5.43 -17.55
C VAL A 86 -9.57 -5.53 -16.42
N SER A 87 -10.25 -6.67 -16.28
CA SER A 87 -11.24 -6.90 -15.22
C SER A 87 -10.62 -6.89 -13.82
N VAL A 88 -9.45 -7.52 -13.65
CA VAL A 88 -8.72 -7.57 -12.37
C VAL A 88 -8.11 -6.21 -12.06
N PHE A 89 -7.50 -5.57 -13.06
CA PHE A 89 -6.93 -4.23 -12.93
C PHE A 89 -7.97 -3.22 -12.45
N ARG A 90 -9.16 -3.17 -13.09
CA ARG A 90 -10.26 -2.27 -12.68
C ARG A 90 -10.73 -2.54 -11.24
N SER A 91 -10.79 -3.80 -10.84
CA SER A 91 -11.19 -4.20 -9.48
C SER A 91 -10.16 -3.82 -8.41
N LEU A 92 -8.86 -3.87 -8.73
CA LEU A 92 -7.81 -3.43 -7.81
C LEU A 92 -7.73 -1.89 -7.77
N VAL A 93 -7.88 -1.22 -8.92
CA VAL A 93 -7.85 0.25 -9.00
C VAL A 93 -9.02 0.89 -8.26
N SER A 94 -10.22 0.31 -8.31
CA SER A 94 -11.36 0.84 -7.55
C SER A 94 -11.14 0.80 -6.03
N LYS A 95 -10.24 -0.07 -5.54
CA LYS A 95 -9.88 -0.18 -4.12
C LYS A 95 -8.76 0.77 -3.70
N LEU A 96 -8.05 1.39 -4.64
CA LEU A 96 -7.01 2.38 -4.35
C LEU A 96 -7.58 3.73 -3.89
N GLY A 97 -8.91 3.90 -3.90
CA GLY A 97 -9.54 5.15 -3.47
C GLY A 97 -9.25 6.32 -4.40
N LEU A 98 -8.90 6.06 -5.66
CA LEU A 98 -8.71 7.10 -6.67
C LEU A 98 -10.07 7.79 -6.88
N VAL A 99 -10.20 9.01 -6.36
CA VAL A 99 -11.29 9.92 -6.74
C VAL A 99 -11.20 10.08 -8.24
N ALA A 100 -12.29 9.81 -8.95
CA ALA A 100 -12.33 9.77 -10.40
C ALA A 100 -11.65 11.01 -10.99
N PHE A 101 -10.43 10.84 -11.50
CA PHE A 101 -9.87 11.81 -12.40
C PHE A 101 -10.78 11.78 -13.63
N PRO A 102 -11.35 12.92 -14.06
CA PRO A 102 -11.99 12.95 -15.37
C PRO A 102 -10.98 12.38 -16.34
N GLN A 103 -11.41 11.42 -17.17
CA GLN A 103 -10.55 10.74 -18.13
C GLN A 103 -9.69 11.79 -18.84
N VAL A 104 -8.41 11.88 -18.47
CA VAL A 104 -7.48 12.69 -19.22
C VAL A 104 -7.18 11.84 -20.45
N GLN A 105 -8.02 12.00 -21.47
CA GLN A 105 -7.65 11.60 -22.81
C GLN A 105 -6.38 12.38 -23.14
N LEU A 106 -5.25 11.67 -23.15
CA LEU A 106 -4.01 12.13 -23.78
C LEU A 106 -4.16 12.02 -25.30
N GLU A 107 -5.27 12.53 -25.84
CA GLU A 107 -5.37 12.90 -27.25
C GLU A 107 -4.95 14.37 -27.28
N GLY A 108 -3.89 14.68 -28.03
CA GLY A 108 -3.35 16.03 -28.17
C GLY A 108 -4.33 16.98 -28.85
N GLY A 109 -5.34 17.44 -28.12
CA GLY A 109 -6.42 18.29 -28.59
C GLY A 109 -6.78 19.37 -27.57
N LEU A 110 -6.66 20.61 -28.02
CA LEU A 110 -6.96 21.88 -27.34
C LEU A 110 -8.13 21.79 -26.33
N LEU A 111 -7.83 22.07 -25.05
CA LEU A 111 -8.81 22.18 -23.97
C LEU A 111 -9.89 23.22 -24.30
N LYS A 112 -11.13 22.76 -24.49
CA LYS A 112 -12.33 23.55 -24.19
C LYS A 112 -12.84 23.09 -22.83
N THR A 113 -12.59 23.92 -21.83
CA THR A 113 -13.24 23.83 -20.52
C THR A 113 -14.72 24.12 -20.67
N GLU A 114 -15.56 23.12 -20.50
CA GLU A 114 -16.94 23.31 -20.05
C GLU A 114 -17.10 22.61 -18.71
N VAL A 115 -17.25 23.44 -17.68
CA VAL A 115 -17.55 23.04 -16.29
C VAL A 115 -19.05 22.80 -16.20
N PRO A 116 -19.54 21.63 -15.76
CA PRO A 116 -20.91 21.52 -15.27
C PRO A 116 -20.94 21.93 -13.81
N LEU A 117 -21.58 23.07 -13.58
CA LEU A 117 -22.11 23.52 -12.31
C LEU A 117 -23.14 22.49 -11.77
N ALA A 118 -23.11 22.28 -10.45
CA ALA A 118 -24.11 21.64 -9.60
C ALA A 118 -23.94 20.14 -9.27
N ALA A 119 -23.49 19.88 -8.03
CA ALA A 119 -24.20 18.99 -7.12
C ALA A 119 -24.06 19.53 -5.69
N SER A 120 -25.20 20.01 -5.20
CA SER A 120 -25.45 20.74 -3.96
C SER A 120 -25.17 19.94 -2.68
N CYS A 121 -24.61 20.65 -1.69
CA CYS A 121 -24.73 20.31 -0.28
C CYS A 121 -26.21 20.12 0.09
N SER A 122 -26.53 19.02 0.77
CA SER A 122 -27.72 18.94 1.63
C SER A 122 -27.30 18.37 2.99
N HIS A 123 -27.09 19.31 3.90
CA HIS A 123 -27.07 19.06 5.33
C HIS A 123 -28.52 18.78 5.76
N THR A 124 -28.80 17.62 6.33
CA THR A 124 -29.84 17.48 7.38
C THR A 124 -29.40 16.46 8.43
N SER A 125 -28.97 17.02 9.56
CA SER A 125 -29.17 16.56 10.94
C SER A 125 -28.94 15.08 11.30
N GLY A 126 -27.90 14.84 12.10
CA GLY A 126 -27.87 13.73 13.04
C GLY A 126 -26.47 13.42 13.54
N PHE A 127 -26.13 13.94 14.74
CA PHE A 127 -24.93 13.66 15.52
C PHE A 127 -23.67 14.51 15.24
N ASP A 128 -23.81 15.82 15.44
CA ASP A 128 -22.78 16.52 16.24
C ASP A 128 -22.84 15.96 17.66
N LEU A 129 -21.75 15.40 18.16
CA LEU A 129 -21.14 15.74 19.46
C LEU A 129 -19.98 14.79 19.80
N LEU A 130 -18.88 15.38 20.29
CA LEU A 130 -17.69 14.78 20.94
C LEU A 130 -16.63 14.27 19.93
N ILE A 131 -15.43 14.83 19.76
CA ILE A 131 -14.48 15.38 20.74
C ILE A 131 -13.55 16.38 20.01
N THR A 132 -13.52 17.64 20.46
CA THR A 132 -12.31 18.48 20.43
C THR A 132 -12.26 19.25 21.75
N SER A 133 -11.12 19.16 22.44
CA SER A 133 -10.66 19.93 23.61
C SER A 133 -11.19 19.55 25.01
N VAL A 134 -10.42 18.73 25.73
CA VAL A 134 -9.73 19.10 26.98
C VAL A 134 -8.29 18.60 26.89
#